data_AF-A0A1G1Y2F7-F1
#
_entry.id   AF-A0A1G1Y2F7-F1
#
_cell.length_a   1.000
_cell.length_b   1.000
_cell.length_c   1.000
_cell.angle_alpha   90.00
_cell.angle_beta   90.00
_cell.angle_gamma   90.00
#
_symmetry.space_group_name_H-M   'P 1'
#
loop_
_entity.id
_entity.type
_entity.pdbx_description
1 polymer ?
#
loop_
_entity_poly.entity_id
_entity_poly.type
_entity_poly.pdbx_seq_one_letter_code
_entity_poly.pdbx_strand_id
1 'polypeptide(L)'
;MNLEKKFSLIFGDWVPGVLHTKDYDTFFKNIRCHLKDDGLFIGRECLRPTRQPVDLEKVVKKHYQSYAKKYSFYQTSMHYVYGYKPNAKTAMWNIKAARQAVDQVNQKGLLAKKDYDFMVKALAIEKEASASMMVQADFDRAVSRYFKIITKHHVKEPSSAWYPIYVLKKK
;
A
#
# COMPACT_ATOMS: atom_id res chain seq x y z
N MET A 1 1.78 -9.02 26.06
CA MET A 1 3.22 -9.33 26.09
C MET A 1 3.97 -8.03 26.33
N ASN A 2 4.47 -7.79 27.54
CA ASN A 2 5.23 -6.58 27.84
C ASN A 2 6.70 -6.90 27.57
N LEU A 3 7.20 -6.51 26.39
CA LEU A 3 8.63 -6.57 26.13
C LEU A 3 9.27 -5.43 26.95
N GLU A 4 9.70 -5.73 28.17
CA GLU A 4 10.38 -4.77 29.07
C GLU A 4 11.67 -4.17 28.47
N LYS A 5 12.07 -4.63 27.28
CA LYS A 5 13.25 -4.18 26.55
C LYS A 5 12.90 -3.14 25.49
N LYS A 6 13.66 -2.04 25.48
CA LYS A 6 13.69 -1.05 24.39
C LYS A 6 14.75 -1.43 23.35
N PHE A 7 14.41 -1.26 22.08
CA PHE A 7 15.25 -1.63 20.94
C PHE A 7 15.94 -0.41 20.32
N SER A 8 17.19 -0.60 19.87
CA SER A 8 17.89 0.39 19.03
C SER A 8 17.35 0.40 17.60
N LEU A 9 16.78 -0.71 17.15
CA LEU A 9 16.27 -0.87 15.80
C LEU A 9 15.04 -1.77 15.80
N ILE A 10 13.97 -1.31 15.16
CA ILE A 10 12.78 -2.12 14.88
C ILE A 10 12.59 -2.16 13.37
N PHE A 11 12.49 -3.36 12.82
CA PHE A 11 12.07 -3.57 11.43
C PHE A 11 10.59 -3.89 11.41
N GLY A 12 9.81 -3.05 10.74
CA GLY A 12 8.44 -3.35 10.39
C GLY A 12 8.37 -3.61 8.90
N ASP A 13 8.46 -4.88 8.50
CA ASP A 13 7.88 -5.26 7.20
C ASP A 13 6.38 -5.41 7.38
N TRP A 14 5.71 -4.27 7.59
CA TRP A 14 4.27 -4.30 7.69
C TRP A 14 3.76 -4.36 6.25
N VAL A 15 3.19 -5.50 5.88
CA VAL A 15 2.47 -5.60 4.62
C VAL A 15 1.10 -4.93 4.83
N PRO A 16 0.75 -3.84 4.12
CA PRO A 16 -0.28 -2.88 4.56
C PRO A 16 -1.68 -3.23 4.10
N GLY A 17 -1.93 -4.53 3.98
CA GLY A 17 -3.27 -5.06 3.76
C GLY A 17 -4.10 -5.12 5.05
N VAL A 18 -3.54 -4.80 6.22
CA VAL A 18 -4.15 -5.23 7.49
C VAL A 18 -4.50 -4.09 8.45
N LEU A 19 -3.83 -2.94 8.38
CA LEU A 19 -4.04 -1.82 9.31
C LEU A 19 -5.06 -0.81 8.76
N HIS A 20 -6.11 -0.57 9.55
CA HIS A 20 -7.05 0.50 9.30
C HIS A 20 -6.44 1.85 9.72
N THR A 21 -6.75 2.93 8.99
CA THR A 21 -6.32 4.30 9.27
C THR A 21 -6.49 4.74 10.74
N LYS A 22 -7.51 4.21 11.43
CA LYS A 22 -7.80 4.50 12.85
C LYS A 22 -6.79 3.87 13.82
N ASP A 23 -6.16 2.77 13.42
CA ASP A 23 -5.26 1.99 14.27
C ASP A 23 -3.81 2.50 14.22
N TYR A 24 -3.50 3.42 13.29
CA TYR A 24 -2.17 4.00 13.12
C TYR A 24 -1.67 4.74 14.38
N ASP A 25 -2.55 5.43 15.12
CA ASP A 25 -2.16 6.11 16.37
C ASP A 25 -1.65 5.11 17.42
N THR A 26 -2.44 4.07 17.69
CA THR A 26 -2.07 2.98 18.61
C THR A 26 -0.80 2.28 18.14
N PHE A 27 -0.70 1.96 16.84
CA PHE A 27 0.45 1.32 16.25
C PHE A 27 1.73 2.14 16.47
N PHE A 28 1.75 3.42 16.08
CA PHE A 28 2.94 4.25 16.23
C PHE A 28 3.30 4.53 17.69
N LYS A 29 2.32 4.68 18.58
CA LYS A 29 2.56 4.78 20.03
C LYS A 29 3.28 3.54 20.54
N ASN A 30 2.82 2.34 20.17
CA ASN A 30 3.45 1.09 20.58
C ASN A 30 4.89 0.97 20.09
N ILE A 31 5.14 1.25 18.80
CA ILE A 31 6.51 1.26 18.26
C ILE A 31 7.39 2.25 19.02
N ARG A 32 6.90 3.46 19.30
CA ARG A 32 7.65 4.50 20.03
C ARG A 32 7.98 4.09 21.47
N CYS A 33 7.07 3.40 22.16
CA CYS A 33 7.28 2.90 23.52
C CYS A 33 8.39 1.84 23.58
N HIS A 34 8.53 1.02 22.55
CA HIS A 34 9.54 -0.02 22.46
C HIS A 34 10.86 0.44 21.85
N LEU A 35 10.99 1.69 21.41
CA LEU A 35 12.25 2.26 20.92
C LEU A 35 13.04 2.98 22.01
N LYS A 36 14.36 2.80 21.97
CA LYS A 36 15.31 3.70 22.64
C LYS A 36 15.22 5.11 22.05
N ASP A 37 15.74 6.10 22.76
CA ASP A 37 15.59 7.51 22.37
C ASP A 37 16.36 7.86 21.09
N ASP A 38 17.46 7.16 20.83
CA ASP A 38 18.22 7.21 19.58
C ASP A 38 17.79 6.13 18.57
N GLY A 39 16.82 5.30 18.93
CA GLY A 39 16.40 4.15 18.15
C GLY A 39 15.73 4.51 16.83
N LEU A 40 15.87 3.61 15.85
CA LEU A 40 15.28 3.74 14.53
C LEU A 40 14.17 2.71 14.32
N PHE A 41 13.11 3.16 13.66
CA PHE A 41 12.11 2.29 13.07
C PHE A 41 12.24 2.34 11.54
N ILE A 42 12.43 1.17 10.93
CA ILE A 42 12.48 1.01 9.49
C ILE A 42 11.18 0.32 9.07
N GLY A 43 10.28 1.08 8.44
CA GLY A 43 8.96 0.61 8.03
C GLY A 43 8.81 0.60 6.52
N ARG A 44 8.34 -0.51 5.95
CA ARG A 44 7.87 -0.56 4.56
C ARG A 44 6.36 -0.33 4.54
N GLU A 45 5.88 0.59 3.69
CA GLU A 45 4.46 0.95 3.64
C GLU A 45 3.96 1.03 2.19
N CYS A 46 2.68 0.74 1.97
CA CYS A 46 2.01 0.54 0.69
C CYS A 46 1.11 1.74 0.45
N LEU A 47 1.60 2.65 -0.39
CA LEU A 47 0.97 3.93 -0.58
C LEU A 47 0.29 3.98 -1.94
N ARG A 48 -0.91 4.57 -1.95
CA ARG A 48 -1.55 4.91 -3.21
C ARG A 48 -0.88 6.15 -3.81
N PRO A 49 -0.80 6.24 -5.15
CA PRO A 49 -0.05 7.30 -5.81
C PRO A 49 -0.75 8.66 -5.77
N THR A 50 -2.09 8.68 -5.67
CA THR A 50 -2.89 9.90 -5.67
C THR A 50 -4.16 9.74 -4.86
N ARG A 51 -4.77 10.86 -4.46
CA ARG A 51 -6.04 10.83 -3.73
C ARG A 51 -7.22 10.43 -4.61
N GLN A 52 -7.08 10.70 -5.90
CA GLN A 52 -8.13 10.48 -6.88
C GLN A 52 -8.13 9.03 -7.37
N PRO A 53 -9.30 8.50 -7.75
CA PRO A 53 -9.35 7.27 -8.53
C PRO A 53 -8.45 7.39 -9.76
N VAL A 54 -7.67 6.35 -10.01
CA VAL A 54 -6.84 6.25 -11.20
C VAL A 54 -7.64 5.63 -12.34
N ASP A 55 -7.36 6.07 -13.56
CA ASP A 55 -7.93 5.48 -14.77
C ASP A 55 -7.27 4.11 -15.03
N LEU A 56 -7.99 3.01 -14.76
CA LEU A 56 -7.45 1.66 -14.93
C LEU A 56 -7.16 1.33 -16.39
N GLU A 57 -7.83 1.95 -17.37
CA GLU A 57 -7.47 1.73 -18.77
C GLU A 57 -6.08 2.29 -19.07
N LYS A 58 -5.75 3.47 -18.54
CA LYS A 58 -4.41 4.05 -18.68
C LYS A 58 -3.36 3.18 -17.99
N VAL A 59 -3.68 2.61 -16.83
CA VAL A 59 -2.80 1.68 -16.11
C VAL A 59 -2.54 0.43 -16.96
N VAL A 60 -3.59 -0.18 -17.52
CA VAL A 60 -3.49 -1.37 -18.36
C VAL A 60 -2.71 -1.09 -19.65
N LYS A 61 -3.03 0.00 -20.35
CA LYS A 61 -2.30 0.43 -21.56
C LYS A 61 -0.83 0.65 -21.25
N LYS A 62 -0.51 1.36 -20.17
CA LYS A 62 0.89 1.59 -19.73
C LYS A 62 1.61 0.29 -19.44
N HIS A 63 0.97 -0.66 -18.78
CA HIS A 63 1.56 -1.98 -18.51
C HIS A 63 1.96 -2.70 -19.80
N TYR A 64 1.02 -2.86 -20.73
CA TYR A 64 1.30 -3.59 -21.97
C TYR A 64 2.30 -2.87 -22.89
N GLN A 65 2.33 -1.53 -22.85
CA GLN A 65 3.29 -0.74 -23.61
C GLN A 65 4.72 -0.79 -23.03
N SER A 66 4.85 -0.73 -21.69
CA SER A 66 6.14 -0.45 -21.05
C SER A 66 6.72 -1.62 -20.26
N TYR A 67 5.89 -2.54 -19.75
CA TYR A 67 6.29 -3.46 -18.68
C TYR A 67 6.01 -4.94 -18.96
N ALA A 68 5.08 -5.28 -19.85
CA ALA A 68 4.62 -6.65 -20.07
C ALA A 68 5.70 -7.66 -20.52
N LYS A 69 6.86 -7.18 -21.02
CA LYS A 69 8.00 -8.05 -21.35
C LYS A 69 8.74 -8.58 -20.12
N LYS A 70 8.68 -7.88 -18.99
CA LYS A 70 9.49 -8.18 -17.78
C LYS A 70 8.65 -8.46 -16.54
N TYR A 71 7.45 -7.91 -16.47
CA TYR A 71 6.60 -7.96 -15.28
C TYR A 71 5.20 -8.43 -15.64
N SER A 72 4.52 -9.10 -14.69
CA SER A 72 3.10 -9.40 -14.81
C SER A 72 2.25 -8.15 -14.56
N PHE A 73 0.99 -8.15 -15.01
CA PHE A 73 0.09 -7.03 -14.73
C PHE A 73 -0.10 -6.84 -13.23
N TYR A 74 -0.19 -7.93 -12.46
CA TYR A 74 -0.26 -7.90 -11.01
C TYR A 74 0.91 -7.11 -10.40
N GLN A 75 2.15 -7.41 -10.80
CA GLN A 75 3.33 -6.76 -10.23
C GLN A 75 3.32 -5.25 -10.43
N THR A 76 2.90 -4.75 -11.60
CA THR A 76 2.99 -3.31 -11.89
C THR A 76 1.77 -2.51 -11.49
N SER A 77 0.66 -3.18 -11.20
CA SER A 77 -0.65 -2.53 -11.22
C SER A 77 -1.54 -2.82 -10.02
N MET A 78 -1.20 -3.77 -9.15
CA MET A 78 -2.08 -4.16 -8.05
C MET A 78 -2.37 -3.00 -7.09
N HIS A 79 -1.42 -2.09 -6.86
CA HIS A 79 -1.62 -0.91 -6.00
C HIS A 79 -2.67 0.05 -6.53
N TYR A 80 -2.79 0.17 -7.85
CA TYR A 80 -3.86 0.96 -8.47
C TYR A 80 -5.21 0.30 -8.27
N VAL A 81 -5.26 -1.03 -8.27
CA VAL A 81 -6.50 -1.80 -8.09
C VAL A 81 -6.95 -1.79 -6.62
N TYR A 82 -6.05 -2.03 -5.67
CA TYR A 82 -6.33 -1.88 -4.23
C TYR A 82 -6.60 -0.41 -3.85
N GLY A 83 -5.98 0.55 -4.54
CA GLY A 83 -6.19 1.98 -4.33
C GLY A 83 -7.36 2.60 -5.12
N TYR A 84 -8.05 1.82 -5.98
CA TYR A 84 -8.93 2.36 -7.03
C TYR A 84 -10.05 3.25 -6.50
N LYS A 85 -10.77 2.77 -5.48
CA LYS A 85 -11.85 3.53 -4.83
C LYS A 85 -12.02 3.05 -3.39
N PRO A 86 -11.63 3.83 -2.37
CA PRO A 86 -11.92 3.46 -0.99
C PRO A 86 -13.41 3.65 -0.66
N ASN A 87 -13.90 2.96 0.35
CA ASN A 87 -15.20 3.21 0.96
C ASN A 87 -15.17 4.57 1.69
N ALA A 88 -16.08 5.48 1.34
CA ALA A 88 -16.08 6.83 1.91
C ALA A 88 -16.37 6.87 3.43
N LYS A 89 -17.08 5.86 3.96
CA LYS A 89 -17.41 5.79 5.40
C LYS A 89 -16.23 5.25 6.23
N THR A 90 -15.54 4.24 5.74
CA THR A 90 -14.48 3.54 6.51
C THR A 90 -13.07 3.93 6.08
N ALA A 91 -12.90 4.61 4.94
CA ALA A 91 -11.61 4.84 4.28
C ALA A 91 -10.81 3.56 3.95
N MET A 92 -11.47 2.39 3.96
CA MET A 92 -10.88 1.10 3.59
C MET A 92 -11.00 0.84 2.10
N TRP A 93 -10.23 -0.10 1.58
CA TRP A 93 -10.37 -0.55 0.20
C TRP A 93 -11.78 -1.10 -0.10
N ASN A 94 -12.39 -0.68 -1.21
CA ASN A 94 -13.65 -1.23 -1.70
C ASN A 94 -13.40 -2.29 -2.78
N ILE A 95 -13.39 -3.56 -2.35
CA ILE A 95 -13.13 -4.71 -3.23
C ILE A 95 -14.13 -4.79 -4.38
N LYS A 96 -15.42 -4.57 -4.10
CA LYS A 96 -16.48 -4.60 -5.13
C LYS A 96 -16.22 -3.54 -6.21
N ALA A 97 -15.89 -2.32 -5.82
CA ALA A 97 -15.59 -1.25 -6.78
C ALA A 97 -14.32 -1.53 -7.60
N ALA A 98 -13.29 -2.09 -6.97
CA ALA A 98 -12.07 -2.51 -7.68
C ALA A 98 -12.36 -3.65 -8.67
N ARG A 99 -13.16 -4.64 -8.26
CA ARG A 99 -13.59 -5.75 -9.13
C ARG A 99 -14.37 -5.26 -10.34
N GLN A 100 -15.36 -4.39 -10.12
CA GLN A 100 -16.14 -3.78 -11.21
C GLN A 100 -15.25 -3.04 -12.22
N ALA A 101 -14.22 -2.35 -11.73
CA ALA A 101 -13.30 -1.62 -12.60
C ALA A 101 -12.41 -2.56 -13.43
N VAL A 102 -11.95 -3.67 -12.85
CA VAL A 102 -11.25 -4.74 -13.59
C VAL A 102 -12.17 -5.35 -14.65
N ASP A 103 -13.42 -5.65 -14.30
CA ASP A 103 -14.42 -6.20 -15.23
C ASP A 103 -14.69 -5.24 -16.40
N GLN A 104 -14.83 -3.94 -16.14
CA GLN A 104 -15.03 -2.92 -17.17
C GLN A 104 -13.87 -2.84 -18.17
N VAL A 105 -12.63 -2.88 -17.69
CA VAL A 105 -11.46 -2.84 -18.59
C VAL A 105 -11.34 -4.14 -19.39
N ASN A 106 -11.70 -5.28 -18.80
CA ASN A 106 -11.76 -6.56 -19.50
C ASN A 106 -12.86 -6.59 -20.58
N GLN A 107 -14.07 -6.08 -20.30
CA GLN A 107 -15.17 -5.98 -21.25
C GLN A 107 -14.83 -5.11 -22.47
N LYS A 108 -13.89 -4.16 -22.32
CA LYS A 108 -13.35 -3.35 -23.41
C LYS A 108 -12.25 -4.05 -24.23
N GLY A 109 -11.91 -5.30 -23.90
CA GLY A 109 -10.86 -6.07 -24.58
C GLY A 109 -9.44 -5.58 -24.30
N LEU A 110 -9.24 -4.76 -23.27
CA LEU A 110 -7.94 -4.15 -22.99
C LEU A 110 -7.03 -5.03 -22.12
N LEU A 111 -7.59 -6.02 -21.41
CA LEU A 111 -6.86 -6.89 -20.49
C LEU A 111 -6.71 -8.29 -21.09
N ALA A 112 -5.50 -8.84 -21.09
CA ALA A 112 -5.29 -10.21 -21.54
C ALA A 112 -5.98 -11.18 -20.58
N LYS A 113 -6.59 -12.26 -21.12
CA LYS A 113 -7.37 -13.23 -20.35
C LYS A 113 -6.61 -13.77 -19.11
N LYS A 114 -5.34 -14.11 -19.27
CA LYS A 114 -4.49 -14.59 -18.15
C LYS A 114 -4.38 -13.58 -17.00
N ASP A 115 -4.30 -12.30 -17.32
CA ASP A 115 -4.14 -11.22 -16.33
C ASP A 115 -5.49 -10.94 -15.65
N TYR A 116 -6.58 -10.97 -16.42
CA TYR A 116 -7.93 -10.91 -15.87
C TYR A 116 -8.19 -12.06 -14.88
N ASP A 117 -7.97 -13.31 -15.30
CA ASP A 117 -8.22 -14.51 -14.49
C ASP A 117 -7.40 -14.47 -13.19
N PHE A 118 -6.12 -14.06 -13.27
CA PHE A 118 -5.28 -13.88 -12.10
C PHE A 118 -5.82 -12.80 -11.16
N MET A 119 -6.15 -11.62 -11.68
CA MET A 119 -6.66 -10.51 -10.87
C MET A 119 -7.99 -10.89 -10.19
N VAL A 120 -8.90 -11.52 -10.92
CA VAL A 120 -10.16 -12.04 -10.38
C VAL A 120 -9.92 -13.01 -9.24
N LYS A 121 -8.99 -13.96 -9.41
CA LYS A 121 -8.62 -14.92 -8.36
C LYS A 121 -8.01 -14.23 -7.14
N ALA A 122 -7.08 -13.29 -7.36
CA ALA A 122 -6.47 -12.53 -6.27
C ALA A 122 -7.53 -11.76 -5.47
N LEU A 123 -8.41 -11.03 -6.16
CA LEU A 123 -9.49 -10.27 -5.53
C LEU A 123 -10.53 -11.14 -4.81
N ALA A 124 -10.73 -12.39 -5.23
CA ALA A 124 -11.68 -13.31 -4.60
C ALA A 124 -11.16 -13.89 -3.28
N ILE A 125 -9.84 -13.95 -3.09
CA ILE A 125 -9.22 -14.43 -1.83
C ILE A 125 -9.32 -13.36 -0.74
N GLU A 126 -9.36 -12.09 -1.13
CA GLU A 126 -9.50 -10.95 -0.25
C GLU A 126 -10.93 -10.91 0.32
N LYS A 127 -11.12 -11.48 1.52
CA LYS A 127 -12.32 -11.21 2.33
C LYS A 127 -12.24 -9.75 2.75
N GLU A 128 -13.31 -8.96 2.56
CA GLU A 128 -13.37 -7.50 2.82
C GLU A 128 -12.27 -6.99 3.75
N ALA A 129 -11.22 -6.41 3.15
CA ALA A 129 -9.97 -6.21 3.83
C ALA A 129 -10.06 -5.11 4.90
N SER A 130 -9.35 -5.31 6.00
CA SER A 130 -9.02 -4.25 6.97
C SER A 130 -7.96 -3.27 6.45
N ALA A 131 -7.57 -3.39 5.17
CA ALA A 131 -6.59 -2.57 4.51
C ALA A 131 -7.09 -1.14 4.29
N SER A 132 -6.29 -0.17 4.74
CA SER A 132 -6.39 1.20 4.28
C SER A 132 -5.07 1.63 3.63
N MET A 133 -5.14 2.10 2.39
CA MET A 133 -3.97 2.60 1.66
C MET A 133 -4.03 4.12 1.59
N MET A 134 -3.20 4.79 2.39
CA MET A 134 -3.10 6.25 2.35
C MET A 134 -2.33 6.73 1.11
N VAL A 135 -2.52 7.98 0.71
CA VAL A 135 -1.48 8.64 -0.11
C VAL A 135 -0.30 9.00 0.78
N GLN A 136 0.87 9.10 0.16
CA GLN A 136 2.10 9.50 0.82
C GLN A 136 1.96 10.73 1.72
N ALA A 137 1.32 11.79 1.25
CA ALA A 137 1.15 13.02 2.05
C ALA A 137 0.32 12.81 3.33
N ASP A 138 -0.69 11.93 3.30
CA ASP A 138 -1.54 11.66 4.47
C ASP A 138 -0.79 10.78 5.47
N PHE A 139 -0.07 9.79 4.95
CA PHE A 139 0.80 8.91 5.74
C PHE A 139 1.93 9.68 6.43
N ASP A 140 2.65 10.52 5.68
CA ASP A 140 3.75 11.34 6.19
C ASP A 140 3.28 12.23 7.35
N ARG A 141 2.09 12.84 7.21
CA ARG A 141 1.48 13.67 8.25
C ARG A 141 1.13 12.86 9.50
N ALA A 142 0.62 11.63 9.34
CA ALA A 142 0.29 10.76 10.47
C ALA A 142 1.56 10.31 11.21
N VAL A 143 2.56 9.79 10.49
CA VAL A 143 3.85 9.36 11.05
C VAL A 143 4.57 10.50 11.76
N SER A 144 4.55 11.70 11.17
CA SER A 144 5.27 12.86 11.71
C SER A 144 4.79 13.31 13.08
N ARG A 145 3.65 12.82 13.58
CA ARG A 145 3.19 13.09 14.95
C ARG A 145 4.02 12.33 16.00
N TYR A 146 4.62 11.19 15.63
CA TYR A 146 5.33 10.30 16.56
C TYR A 146 6.82 10.19 16.25
N PHE A 147 7.20 10.34 14.98
CA PHE A 147 8.56 10.14 14.50
C PHE A 147 9.05 11.30 13.65
N LYS A 148 10.37 11.50 13.61
CA LYS A 148 11.05 12.29 12.60
C LYS A 148 11.36 11.39 11.42
N ILE A 149 10.89 11.75 10.22
CA ILE A 149 11.26 11.06 9.00
C ILE A 149 12.70 11.47 8.63
N ILE A 150 13.63 10.52 8.67
CA ILE A 150 15.05 10.77 8.34
C ILE A 150 15.25 10.68 6.83
N THR A 151 14.76 9.60 6.23
CA THR A 151 14.83 9.38 4.78
C THR A 151 13.67 8.49 4.32
N LYS A 152 13.38 8.57 3.03
CA LYS A 152 12.41 7.74 2.30
C LYS A 152 13.12 7.16 1.10
N HIS A 153 13.13 5.84 0.99
CA HIS A 153 13.69 5.15 -0.15
C HIS A 153 12.56 4.58 -1.00
N HIS A 154 12.51 4.99 -2.26
CA HIS A 154 11.61 4.41 -3.25
C HIS A 154 12.38 3.41 -4.10
N VAL A 155 11.82 2.22 -4.26
CA VAL A 155 12.34 1.27 -5.25
C VAL A 155 11.95 1.78 -6.63
N LYS A 156 12.92 1.88 -7.54
CA LYS A 156 12.69 2.39 -8.91
C LYS A 156 11.92 1.40 -9.79
N GLU A 157 11.90 0.12 -9.42
CA GLU A 157 11.22 -0.91 -10.18
C GLU A 157 9.70 -0.80 -10.05
N PRO A 158 8.93 -0.88 -11.16
CA PRO A 158 7.46 -0.80 -11.13
C PRO A 158 6.80 -1.81 -10.19
N SER A 159 7.40 -3.00 -10.03
CA SER A 159 6.95 -4.08 -9.15
C SER A 159 6.95 -3.71 -7.66
N SER A 160 7.73 -2.71 -7.26
CA SER A 160 7.96 -2.34 -5.86
C SER A 160 7.79 -0.85 -5.59
N ALA A 161 7.46 -0.04 -6.60
CA ALA A 161 7.33 1.42 -6.49
C ALA A 161 6.28 1.88 -5.47
N TRP A 162 5.28 1.04 -5.23
CA TRP A 162 4.21 1.24 -4.26
C TRP A 162 4.60 0.98 -2.80
N TYR A 163 5.79 0.43 -2.52
CA TYR A 163 6.27 0.12 -1.18
C TYR A 163 7.49 0.97 -0.75
N PRO A 164 7.37 2.29 -0.55
CA PRO A 164 8.46 3.07 0.03
C PRO A 164 8.93 2.52 1.39
N ILE A 165 10.23 2.60 1.60
CA ILE A 165 10.89 2.29 2.86
C ILE A 165 11.14 3.60 3.60
N TYR A 166 10.59 3.70 4.79
CA TYR A 166 10.75 4.82 5.70
C TYR A 166 11.80 4.50 6.76
N VAL A 167 12.77 5.40 6.94
CA VAL A 167 13.66 5.39 8.10
C VAL A 167 13.20 6.49 9.04
N LEU A 168 12.72 6.08 10.21
CA LEU A 168 12.02 6.92 11.18
C LEU A 168 12.80 6.94 12.48
N LYS A 169 13.06 8.13 13.02
CA LYS A 169 13.66 8.31 14.33
C LYS A 169 12.61 8.73 15.34
N LYS A 170 12.69 8.20 16.56
CA LYS A 170 11.83 8.61 17.67
C LYS A 170 11.91 10.13 17.89
N LYS A 171 10.74 10.76 18.10
CA LYS A 171 10.63 12.12 18.63
C LYS A 171 10.58 12.12 20.15
#